data_AF-C1BE48-F1
#
_entry.id   AF-C1BE48-F1
#
_cell.length_a   1.000
_cell.length_b   1.000
_cell.length_c   1.000
_cell.angle_alpha   90.00
_cell.angle_beta   90.00
_cell.angle_gamma   90.00
#
_symmetry.space_group_name_H-M   'P 1'
#
loop_
_entity.id
_entity.type
_entity.pdbx_description
1 polymer ?
#
loop_
_entity_poly.entity_id
_entity_poly.type
_entity_poly.pdbx_seq_one_letter_code
_entity_poly.pdbx_strand_id
1 'polypeptide(L)'
;MVHEENGFLEYLDLQGDLPDQVTKSELLAQVREAGFSLSDRQLTFYVTEGLVPRSVRVGTRAGTYPVSVVWLMKWILQARDAGVSIEALKELLPVWKFLIRAQRDELLDIGGLESVARQHVTSYEASLGVPRVVSYVLMRACCPTCRGKIRVVYKDGTERSLNDADATIGFAIARTPTDDADDAAAGTPQWWASARIALSIPSNHSTDPTTVILGVKPNEALPPDPSDHPGHNQASTEEEEHM
;
A
#
# COMPACT_ATOMS: atom_id res chain seq x y z
N MET A 1 -29.92 9.25 10.19
CA MET A 1 -28.85 9.11 9.17
C MET A 1 -27.56 9.74 9.69
N VAL A 2 -26.95 9.17 10.73
CA VAL A 2 -25.67 9.68 11.32
C VAL A 2 -24.51 8.69 11.07
N HIS A 3 -24.82 7.51 10.51
CA HIS A 3 -23.85 6.43 10.32
C HIS A 3 -23.06 6.54 9.01
N GLU A 4 -23.57 7.26 8.00
CA GLU A 4 -22.85 7.47 6.73
C GLU A 4 -21.73 8.53 6.84
N GLU A 5 -21.87 9.54 7.70
CA GLU A 5 -20.84 10.57 7.88
C GLU A 5 -19.60 10.10 8.64
N ASN A 6 -19.68 8.99 9.39
CA ASN A 6 -18.60 8.56 10.28
C ASN A 6 -17.52 7.69 9.60
N GLY A 7 -17.76 7.23 8.37
CA GLY A 7 -16.86 6.31 7.64
C GLY A 7 -16.68 4.92 8.28
N PHE A 8 -17.10 4.69 9.52
CA PHE A 8 -16.87 3.45 10.27
C PHE A 8 -17.31 2.18 9.52
N LEU A 9 -18.51 2.21 8.92
CA LEU A 9 -19.05 1.06 8.19
C LEU A 9 -18.21 0.71 6.96
N GLU A 10 -17.65 1.73 6.30
CA GLU A 10 -16.74 1.53 5.16
C GLU A 10 -15.48 0.79 5.61
N TYR A 11 -14.89 1.17 6.74
CA TYR A 11 -13.71 0.48 7.28
C TYR A 11 -14.01 -0.92 7.82
N LEU A 12 -15.23 -1.15 8.31
CA LEU A 12 -15.69 -2.48 8.69
C LEU A 12 -15.84 -3.39 7.46
N ASP A 13 -16.35 -2.86 6.35
CA ASP A 13 -16.42 -3.60 5.08
C ASP A 13 -15.02 -3.91 4.50
N LEU A 14 -14.07 -2.98 4.67
CA LEU A 14 -12.68 -3.18 4.21
C LEU A 14 -11.98 -4.38 4.86
N GLN A 15 -12.31 -4.75 6.10
CA GLN A 15 -11.71 -5.92 6.75
C GLN A 15 -12.40 -7.25 6.40
N GLY A 16 -13.48 -7.22 5.61
CA GLY A 16 -14.20 -8.42 5.15
C GLY A 16 -14.80 -9.22 6.31
N ASP A 17 -14.63 -10.54 6.25
CA ASP A 17 -15.23 -11.48 7.21
C ASP A 17 -14.55 -11.48 8.60
N LEU A 18 -13.52 -10.65 8.82
CA LEU A 18 -12.90 -10.52 10.13
C LEU A 18 -13.90 -9.86 11.09
N PRO A 19 -14.43 -10.59 12.09
CA PRO A 19 -15.43 -10.04 13.02
C PRO A 19 -14.80 -9.11 14.06
N ASP A 20 -13.47 -9.04 14.09
CA ASP A 20 -12.73 -8.43 15.17
C ASP A 20 -12.79 -6.90 15.08
N GLN A 21 -13.15 -6.31 16.21
CA GLN A 21 -13.04 -4.89 16.47
C GLN A 21 -12.10 -4.71 17.66
N VAL A 22 -11.30 -3.66 17.60
CA VAL A 22 -10.32 -3.35 18.63
C VAL A 22 -10.76 -2.15 19.44
N THR A 23 -10.57 -2.21 20.75
CA THR A 23 -10.66 -1.05 21.62
C THR A 23 -9.56 -0.05 21.28
N LYS A 24 -9.74 1.20 21.71
CA LYS A 24 -8.70 2.24 21.57
C LYS A 24 -7.34 1.80 22.14
N SER A 25 -7.34 1.13 23.29
CA SER A 25 -6.12 0.62 23.93
C SER A 25 -5.42 -0.46 23.10
N GLU A 26 -6.19 -1.39 22.52
CA GLU A 26 -5.65 -2.45 21.66
C GLU A 26 -5.09 -1.88 20.36
N LEU A 27 -5.78 -0.92 19.74
CA LEU A 27 -5.29 -0.21 18.56
C LEU A 27 -3.93 0.45 18.86
N LEU A 28 -3.83 1.21 19.96
CA LEU A 28 -2.58 1.86 20.34
C LEU A 28 -1.46 0.84 20.60
N ALA A 29 -1.78 -0.29 21.24
CA ALA A 29 -0.81 -1.34 21.52
C ALA A 29 -0.27 -1.97 20.23
N GLN A 30 -1.15 -2.36 19.29
CA GLN A 30 -0.74 -2.98 18.03
C GLN A 30 0.05 -2.05 17.10
N VAL A 31 -0.25 -0.74 17.14
CA VAL A 31 0.53 0.25 16.38
C VAL A 31 1.94 0.42 16.96
N ARG A 32 2.06 0.42 18.30
CA ARG A 32 3.35 0.52 19.00
C ARG A 32 4.20 -0.73 18.86
N GLU A 33 3.58 -1.91 18.87
CA GLU A 33 4.25 -3.17 18.60
C GLU A 33 4.88 -3.19 17.19
N ALA A 34 4.25 -2.53 16.22
CA ALA A 34 4.81 -2.36 14.87
C ALA A 34 5.92 -1.30 14.79
N GLY A 35 6.38 -0.74 15.92
CA GLY A 35 7.48 0.21 16.01
C GLY A 35 7.10 1.68 15.88
N PHE A 36 5.81 2.01 15.77
CA PHE A 36 5.37 3.40 15.62
C PHE A 36 4.99 4.05 16.95
N SER A 37 5.34 5.33 17.12
CA SER A 37 4.86 6.11 18.25
C SER A 37 3.46 6.67 17.94
N LEU A 38 2.47 6.27 18.75
CA LEU A 38 1.12 6.79 18.67
C LEU A 38 0.58 7.12 20.06
N SER A 39 0.27 8.39 20.28
CA SER A 39 -0.40 8.90 21.47
C SER A 39 -1.91 9.05 21.26
N ASP A 40 -2.63 9.11 22.38
CA ASP A 40 -4.07 9.37 22.40
C ASP A 40 -4.46 10.68 21.68
N ARG A 41 -3.64 11.71 21.86
CA ARG A 41 -3.81 13.03 21.24
C ARG A 41 -3.60 12.97 19.73
N GLN A 42 -2.59 12.25 19.26
CA GLN A 42 -2.36 12.05 17.82
C GLN A 42 -3.50 11.28 17.17
N LEU A 43 -4.00 10.21 17.81
CA LEU A 43 -5.16 9.49 17.31
C LEU A 43 -6.39 10.41 17.21
N THR A 44 -6.64 11.22 18.24
CA THR A 44 -7.72 12.21 18.24
C THR A 44 -7.55 13.25 17.13
N PHE A 45 -6.31 13.71 16.88
CA PHE A 45 -6.00 14.62 15.78
C PHE A 45 -6.36 14.00 14.43
N TYR A 46 -5.96 12.76 14.14
CA TYR A 46 -6.28 12.11 12.87
C TYR A 46 -7.77 11.82 12.69
N VAL A 47 -8.51 11.59 13.79
CA VAL A 47 -9.97 11.50 13.75
C VAL A 47 -10.61 12.85 13.41
N THR A 48 -10.13 13.94 14.00
CA THR A 48 -10.62 15.31 13.72
C THR A 48 -10.31 15.75 12.30
N GLU A 49 -9.14 15.39 11.78
CA GLU A 49 -8.75 15.64 10.39
C GLU A 49 -9.47 14.73 9.38
N GLY A 50 -10.34 13.82 9.82
CA GLY A 50 -11.10 12.94 8.94
C GLY A 50 -10.28 11.84 8.26
N LEU A 51 -9.03 11.62 8.69
CA LEU A 51 -8.19 10.53 8.20
C LEU A 51 -8.58 9.19 8.82
N VAL A 52 -9.15 9.21 10.03
CA VAL A 52 -9.53 8.02 10.81
C VAL A 52 -11.02 8.12 11.17
N PRO A 53 -11.83 7.05 11.04
CA PRO A 53 -13.23 7.10 11.43
C PRO A 53 -13.38 7.28 12.94
N ARG A 54 -14.49 7.86 13.43
CA ARG A 54 -14.72 7.90 14.89
C ARG A 54 -15.08 6.50 15.38
N SER A 55 -14.63 6.15 16.57
CA SER A 55 -15.02 4.90 17.24
C SER A 55 -16.54 4.79 17.39
N VAL A 56 -17.07 3.59 17.27
CA VAL A 56 -18.48 3.28 17.58
C VAL A 56 -18.54 2.50 18.88
N ARG A 57 -19.64 2.64 19.63
CA ARG A 57 -19.90 1.80 20.81
C ARG A 57 -20.68 0.56 20.39
N VAL A 58 -20.15 -0.61 20.74
CA VAL A 58 -20.85 -1.89 20.55
C VAL A 58 -21.32 -2.38 21.92
N GLY A 59 -22.63 -2.33 22.17
CA GLY A 59 -23.24 -2.72 23.45
C GLY A 59 -22.84 -1.81 24.61
N THR A 60 -22.48 -2.40 25.75
CA THR A 60 -22.03 -1.70 26.98
C THR A 60 -20.52 -1.43 27.02
N ARG A 61 -19.77 -1.82 25.97
CA ARG A 61 -18.30 -1.69 25.93
C ARG A 61 -17.84 -0.26 25.59
N ALA A 62 -16.56 -0.02 25.89
CA ALA A 62 -15.82 1.15 25.41
C ALA A 62 -15.86 1.27 23.88
N GLY A 63 -15.59 2.47 23.35
CA GLY A 63 -15.55 2.68 21.90
C GLY A 63 -14.54 1.78 21.21
N THR A 64 -14.96 1.17 20.10
CA THR A 64 -14.17 0.25 19.27
C THR A 64 -13.94 0.81 17.87
N TYR A 65 -12.92 0.28 17.21
CA TYR A 65 -12.54 0.54 15.82
C TYR A 65 -12.47 -0.78 15.05
N PRO A 66 -12.73 -0.78 13.73
CA PRO A 66 -12.37 -1.91 12.88
C PRO A 66 -10.85 -2.14 12.92
N VAL A 67 -10.41 -3.39 12.83
CA VAL A 67 -8.99 -3.76 12.73
C VAL A 67 -8.32 -3.11 11.51
N SER A 68 -9.05 -2.85 10.42
CA SER A 68 -8.52 -2.10 9.27
C SER A 68 -7.99 -0.70 9.65
N VAL A 69 -8.47 -0.11 10.75
CA VAL A 69 -7.95 1.16 11.27
C VAL A 69 -6.54 1.01 11.84
N VAL A 70 -6.17 -0.17 12.36
CA VAL A 70 -4.78 -0.44 12.75
C VAL A 70 -3.87 -0.38 11.53
N TRP A 71 -4.28 -0.98 10.41
CA TRP A 71 -3.52 -0.94 9.15
C TRP A 71 -3.42 0.48 8.61
N LEU A 72 -4.54 1.22 8.66
CA LEU A 72 -4.60 2.62 8.29
C LEU A 72 -3.63 3.48 9.11
N MET A 73 -3.61 3.29 10.43
CA MET A 73 -2.70 4.02 11.32
C MET A 73 -1.22 3.72 11.02
N LYS A 74 -0.87 2.46 10.76
CA LYS A 74 0.50 2.09 10.36
C LYS A 74 0.90 2.77 9.05
N TRP A 75 -0.02 2.85 8.08
CA TRP A 75 0.22 3.55 6.82
C TRP A 75 0.38 5.06 7.01
N ILE A 76 -0.56 5.71 7.73
CA ILE A 76 -0.52 7.15 8.01
C ILE A 76 0.79 7.53 8.70
N LEU A 77 1.18 6.81 9.75
CA LEU A 77 2.40 7.13 10.51
C LEU A 77 3.65 6.94 9.66
N GLN A 78 3.73 5.85 8.89
CA GLN A 78 4.84 5.63 7.96
C GLN A 78 4.94 6.73 6.89
N ALA A 79 3.81 7.20 6.36
CA ALA A 79 3.79 8.27 5.38
C ALA A 79 4.14 9.64 5.99
N ARG A 80 3.70 9.90 7.23
CA ARG A 80 4.08 11.09 8.00
C ARG A 80 5.58 11.14 8.31
N ASP A 81 6.18 10.01 8.65
CA ASP A 81 7.63 9.90 8.85
C ASP A 81 8.41 10.18 7.55
N ALA A 82 7.81 9.92 6.39
CA ALA A 82 8.36 10.26 5.08
C ALA A 82 8.05 11.71 4.61
N GLY A 83 7.44 12.52 5.48
CA GLY A 83 7.15 13.94 5.23
C GLY A 83 5.84 14.24 4.52
N VAL A 84 4.97 13.26 4.26
CA VAL A 84 3.72 13.47 3.53
C VAL A 84 2.76 14.35 4.33
N SER A 85 2.23 15.40 3.70
CA SER A 85 1.27 16.34 4.32
C SER A 85 -0.09 15.68 4.64
N ILE A 86 -0.85 16.30 5.54
CA ILE A 86 -2.21 15.81 5.90
C ILE A 86 -3.15 15.89 4.70
N GLU A 87 -3.05 16.95 3.90
CA GLU A 87 -3.87 17.12 2.70
C GLU A 87 -3.54 16.06 1.64
N ALA A 88 -2.25 15.79 1.40
CA ALA A 88 -1.86 14.70 0.52
C ALA A 88 -2.33 13.33 1.05
N LEU A 89 -2.32 13.10 2.37
CA LEU A 89 -2.88 11.88 2.96
C LEU A 89 -4.38 11.73 2.71
N LYS A 90 -5.15 12.82 2.77
CA LYS A 90 -6.59 12.81 2.48
C LYS A 90 -6.85 12.42 1.02
N GLU A 91 -6.05 12.96 0.08
CA GLU A 91 -6.12 12.62 -1.34
C GLU A 91 -5.70 11.17 -1.64
N LEU A 92 -4.72 10.64 -0.89
CA LEU A 92 -4.22 9.28 -1.04
C LEU A 92 -5.11 8.23 -0.37
N LEU A 93 -5.98 8.62 0.56
CA LEU A 93 -6.81 7.70 1.33
C LEU A 93 -7.73 6.82 0.44
N PRO A 94 -8.43 7.35 -0.58
CA PRO A 94 -9.20 6.53 -1.52
C PRO A 94 -8.34 5.49 -2.26
N VAL A 95 -7.10 5.87 -2.63
CA VAL A 95 -6.15 4.94 -3.27
C VAL A 95 -5.76 3.82 -2.30
N TRP A 96 -5.44 4.16 -1.05
CA TRP A 96 -5.15 3.17 -0.02
C TRP A 96 -6.33 2.20 0.18
N LYS A 97 -7.56 2.72 0.31
CA LYS A 97 -8.77 1.89 0.46
C LYS A 97 -8.99 0.96 -0.74
N PHE A 98 -8.80 1.47 -1.96
CA PHE A 98 -8.87 0.66 -3.17
C PHE A 98 -7.89 -0.51 -3.14
N LEU A 99 -6.64 -0.25 -2.72
CA LEU A 99 -5.60 -1.28 -2.65
C LEU A 99 -5.86 -2.32 -1.54
N ILE A 100 -6.43 -1.91 -0.41
CA ILE A 100 -6.85 -2.84 0.64
C ILE A 100 -7.97 -3.76 0.15
N ARG A 101 -8.94 -3.22 -0.61
CA ARG A 101 -9.98 -4.05 -1.27
C ARG A 101 -9.35 -5.00 -2.29
N ALA A 102 -8.46 -4.51 -3.14
CA ALA A 102 -7.76 -5.34 -4.12
C ALA A 102 -6.96 -6.49 -3.47
N GLN A 103 -6.36 -6.25 -2.31
CA GLN A 103 -5.68 -7.27 -1.53
C GLN A 103 -6.66 -8.33 -1.00
N ARG A 104 -7.80 -7.89 -0.46
CA ARG A 104 -8.86 -8.79 0.05
C ARG A 104 -9.47 -9.64 -1.06
N ASP A 105 -9.75 -9.00 -2.20
CA ASP A 105 -10.42 -9.62 -3.34
C ASP A 105 -9.44 -10.39 -4.25
N GLU A 106 -8.15 -10.45 -3.86
CA GLU A 106 -7.06 -11.11 -4.59
C GLU A 106 -6.94 -10.65 -6.06
N LEU A 107 -7.35 -9.41 -6.35
CA LEU A 107 -7.44 -8.85 -7.69
C LEU A 107 -7.11 -7.35 -7.69
N LEU A 108 -6.04 -6.98 -8.39
CA LEU A 108 -5.64 -5.61 -8.65
C LEU A 108 -5.94 -5.23 -10.10
N ASP A 109 -7.01 -4.47 -10.31
CA ASP A 109 -7.29 -3.85 -11.61
C ASP A 109 -6.55 -2.51 -11.75
N ILE A 110 -5.63 -2.45 -12.72
CA ILE A 110 -4.83 -1.25 -13.00
C ILE A 110 -5.70 -0.12 -13.60
N GLY A 111 -6.77 -0.45 -14.33
CA GLY A 111 -7.73 0.53 -14.83
C GLY A 111 -8.52 1.17 -13.69
N GLY A 112 -9.03 0.35 -12.77
CA GLY A 112 -9.66 0.81 -11.53
C GLY A 112 -8.74 1.69 -10.67
N LEU A 113 -7.48 1.28 -10.51
CA LEU A 113 -6.47 2.08 -9.78
C LEU A 113 -6.26 3.46 -10.43
N GLU A 114 -6.11 3.52 -11.76
CA GLU A 114 -5.99 4.79 -12.47
C GLU A 114 -7.23 5.66 -12.22
N SER A 115 -8.43 5.09 -12.35
CA SER A 115 -9.68 5.83 -12.18
C SER A 115 -9.77 6.46 -10.79
N VAL A 116 -9.49 5.67 -9.73
CA VAL A 116 -9.50 6.17 -8.35
C VAL A 116 -8.45 7.25 -8.13
N ALA A 117 -7.22 7.03 -8.63
CA ALA A 117 -6.14 8.00 -8.50
C ALA A 117 -6.51 9.32 -9.19
N ARG A 118 -6.97 9.29 -10.45
CA ARG A 118 -7.32 10.51 -11.20
C ARG A 118 -8.53 11.25 -10.64
N GLN A 119 -9.43 10.56 -9.94
CA GLN A 119 -10.60 11.17 -9.31
C GLN A 119 -10.27 11.90 -8.00
N HIS A 120 -9.30 11.39 -7.23
CA HIS A 120 -9.06 11.84 -5.85
C HIS A 120 -7.70 12.52 -5.63
N VAL A 121 -6.73 12.31 -6.52
CA VAL A 121 -5.39 12.85 -6.42
C VAL A 121 -5.23 14.00 -7.42
N THR A 122 -5.05 15.19 -6.87
CA THR A 122 -4.96 16.46 -7.59
C THR A 122 -3.66 17.20 -7.29
N SER A 123 -3.17 17.12 -6.06
CA SER A 123 -1.91 17.73 -5.69
C SER A 123 -0.73 16.94 -6.24
N TYR A 124 0.33 17.68 -6.53
CA TYR A 124 1.57 17.11 -7.01
C TYR A 124 2.24 16.18 -5.96
N GLU A 125 2.19 16.58 -4.68
CA GLU A 125 2.69 15.75 -3.58
C GLU A 125 1.95 14.40 -3.51
N ALA A 126 0.61 14.42 -3.54
CA ALA A 126 -0.18 13.20 -3.55
C ALA A 126 0.07 12.36 -4.82
N SER A 127 0.28 13.00 -5.98
CA SER A 127 0.63 12.29 -7.22
C SER A 127 1.92 11.49 -7.10
N LEU A 128 2.97 12.07 -6.48
CA LEU A 128 4.20 11.35 -6.14
C LEU A 128 4.00 10.29 -5.05
N GLY A 129 2.98 10.45 -4.22
CA GLY A 129 2.62 9.51 -3.17
C GLY A 129 1.98 8.22 -3.68
N VAL A 130 1.28 8.24 -4.82
CA VAL A 130 0.56 7.06 -5.34
C VAL A 130 1.46 5.82 -5.48
N PRO A 131 2.63 5.88 -6.16
CA PRO A 131 3.53 4.73 -6.22
C PRO A 131 3.95 4.21 -4.84
N ARG A 132 4.17 5.12 -3.88
CA ARG A 132 4.56 4.75 -2.50
C ARG A 132 3.45 4.01 -1.77
N VAL A 133 2.19 4.43 -1.95
CA VAL A 133 1.03 3.73 -1.34
C VAL A 133 0.89 2.33 -1.94
N VAL A 134 1.04 2.19 -3.26
CA VAL A 134 1.02 0.90 -3.94
C VAL A 134 2.12 -0.03 -3.41
N SER A 135 3.36 0.44 -3.36
CA SER A 135 4.47 -0.34 -2.79
C SER A 135 4.24 -0.70 -1.32
N TYR A 136 3.73 0.24 -0.51
CA TYR A 136 3.43 -0.04 0.89
C TYR A 136 2.40 -1.15 1.05
N VAL A 137 1.24 -1.03 0.40
CA VAL A 137 0.13 -1.98 0.57
C VAL A 137 0.51 -3.34 0.00
N LEU A 138 1.01 -3.39 -1.24
CA LEU A 138 1.22 -4.66 -1.95
C LEU A 138 2.53 -5.36 -1.58
N MET A 139 3.59 -4.63 -1.23
CA MET A 139 4.91 -5.24 -1.01
C MET A 139 5.31 -5.32 0.45
N ARG A 140 4.91 -4.35 1.28
CA ARG A 140 5.35 -4.26 2.69
C ARG A 140 4.30 -4.71 3.70
N ALA A 141 3.04 -4.29 3.52
CA ALA A 141 1.96 -4.61 4.44
C ALA A 141 1.32 -5.98 4.13
N CYS A 142 1.36 -6.41 2.88
CA CYS A 142 0.86 -7.72 2.46
C CYS A 142 1.85 -8.84 2.83
N CYS A 143 1.35 -9.90 3.45
CA CYS A 143 2.17 -11.07 3.77
C CYS A 143 2.64 -11.78 2.49
N PRO A 144 3.84 -12.39 2.43
CA PRO A 144 4.34 -13.05 1.21
C PRO A 144 3.37 -14.08 0.62
N THR A 145 2.72 -14.87 1.47
CA THR A 145 1.71 -15.87 1.05
C THR A 145 0.47 -15.23 0.44
N CYS A 146 -0.01 -14.14 1.04
CA CYS A 146 -1.18 -13.39 0.60
C CYS A 146 -0.90 -12.72 -0.75
N ARG A 147 0.28 -12.11 -0.86
CA ARG A 147 0.77 -11.42 -2.05
C ARG A 147 0.80 -12.32 -3.28
N GLY A 148 1.21 -13.58 -3.11
CA GLY A 148 1.27 -14.55 -4.20
C GLY A 148 -0.08 -14.98 -4.79
N LYS A 149 -1.19 -14.66 -4.11
CA LYS A 149 -2.54 -14.95 -4.61
C LYS A 149 -3.12 -13.81 -5.44
N ILE A 150 -2.56 -12.61 -5.32
CA ILE A 150 -3.09 -11.43 -5.99
C ILE A 150 -2.80 -11.52 -7.49
N ARG A 151 -3.86 -11.42 -8.30
CA ARG A 151 -3.77 -11.27 -9.75
C ARG A 151 -3.83 -9.80 -10.14
N VAL A 152 -3.00 -9.41 -11.08
CA VAL A 152 -2.93 -8.06 -11.65
C VAL A 152 -3.59 -8.08 -13.02
N VAL A 153 -4.65 -7.29 -13.21
CA VAL A 153 -5.33 -7.11 -14.48
C VAL A 153 -4.86 -5.79 -15.09
N TYR A 154 -4.16 -5.89 -16.21
CA TYR A 154 -3.68 -4.74 -16.96
C TYR A 154 -4.78 -4.12 -17.82
N LYS A 155 -4.54 -2.88 -18.28
CA LYS A 155 -5.51 -2.12 -19.08
C LYS A 155 -5.80 -2.72 -20.45
N ASP A 156 -4.92 -3.59 -20.95
CA ASP A 156 -5.12 -4.35 -22.18
C ASP A 156 -5.87 -5.67 -21.95
N GLY A 157 -6.29 -5.94 -20.70
CA GLY A 157 -6.97 -7.16 -20.28
C GLY A 157 -6.03 -8.33 -19.98
N THR A 158 -4.71 -8.16 -20.08
CA THR A 158 -3.78 -9.21 -19.70
C THR A 158 -3.75 -9.40 -18.19
N GLU A 159 -3.65 -10.67 -17.77
CA GLU A 159 -3.53 -11.02 -16.36
C GLU A 159 -2.12 -11.54 -16.05
N ARG A 160 -1.60 -11.15 -14.89
CA ARG A 160 -0.36 -11.67 -14.31
C ARG A 160 -0.54 -11.96 -12.84
N SER A 161 0.20 -12.92 -12.32
CA SER A 161 0.40 -13.04 -10.88
C SER A 161 1.32 -11.91 -10.41
N LEU A 162 1.08 -11.41 -9.20
CA LEU A 162 1.98 -10.44 -8.57
C LEU A 162 3.39 -11.03 -8.32
N ASN A 163 3.51 -12.37 -8.32
CA ASN A 163 4.80 -13.06 -8.24
C ASN A 163 5.55 -13.16 -9.58
N ASP A 164 4.91 -12.83 -10.70
CA ASP A 164 5.56 -12.93 -12.00
C ASP A 164 6.68 -11.88 -12.12
N ALA A 165 7.84 -12.29 -12.66
CA ALA A 165 9.01 -11.41 -12.77
C ALA A 165 8.75 -10.17 -13.64
N ASP A 166 7.80 -10.27 -14.60
CA ASP A 166 7.39 -9.18 -15.48
C ASP A 166 6.23 -8.34 -14.93
N ALA A 167 5.67 -8.71 -13.76
CA ALA A 167 4.61 -7.95 -13.11
C ALA A 167 5.14 -6.58 -12.65
N THR A 168 4.81 -5.54 -13.40
CA THR A 168 5.20 -4.16 -13.11
C THR A 168 4.01 -3.21 -13.18
N ILE A 169 4.08 -2.06 -12.51
CA ILE A 169 3.13 -0.95 -12.69
C ILE A 169 3.90 0.30 -13.06
N GLY A 170 3.51 0.91 -14.18
CA GLY A 170 3.99 2.22 -14.60
C GLY A 170 3.06 3.34 -14.14
N PHE A 171 3.65 4.42 -13.65
CA PHE A 171 3.00 5.67 -13.28
C PHE A 171 3.57 6.76 -14.16
N ALA A 172 2.69 7.57 -14.75
CA ALA A 172 3.05 8.78 -15.47
C ALA A 172 2.28 9.94 -14.84
N ILE A 173 3.01 10.95 -14.38
CA ILE A 173 2.46 12.10 -13.65
C ILE A 173 2.51 13.29 -14.58
N ALA A 174 1.34 13.83 -14.89
CA ALA A 174 1.20 15.08 -15.61
C ALA A 174 0.89 16.23 -14.64
N ARG A 175 1.37 17.44 -14.97
CA ARG A 175 1.04 18.67 -14.26
C ARG A 175 0.43 19.68 -15.22
N THR A 176 -0.60 20.37 -14.76
CA THR A 176 -1.10 21.58 -15.43
C THR A 176 -0.30 22.76 -14.84
N PRO A 177 0.46 23.52 -15.65
CA PRO A 177 1.15 24.71 -15.16
C PRO A 177 0.10 25.77 -14.84
N THR A 178 -0.32 25.88 -13.57
CA THR A 178 -1.27 26.90 -13.12
C THR A 178 -0.90 27.57 -11.80
N ASP A 179 0.22 27.21 -11.17
CA ASP A 179 0.49 27.70 -9.80
C ASP A 179 1.50 28.84 -9.69
N ASP A 180 2.26 29.16 -10.75
CA ASP A 180 3.41 30.08 -10.65
C ASP A 180 3.43 31.21 -11.70
N ALA A 181 2.40 31.35 -12.54
CA ALA A 181 2.35 32.39 -13.56
C ALA A 181 0.99 33.11 -13.56
N ASP A 182 1.01 34.42 -13.35
CA ASP A 182 -0.13 35.36 -13.40
C ASP A 182 -0.87 35.40 -14.77
N ASP A 183 -0.58 34.49 -15.69
CA ASP A 183 -1.25 34.41 -16.99
C ASP A 183 -2.36 33.37 -16.94
N ALA A 184 -3.60 33.86 -16.95
CA ALA A 184 -4.86 33.14 -16.91
C ALA A 184 -5.18 32.30 -18.17
N ALA A 185 -4.18 31.66 -18.78
CA ALA A 185 -4.39 30.60 -19.76
C ALA A 185 -4.04 29.28 -19.08
N ALA A 186 -5.06 28.47 -18.74
CA ALA A 186 -4.87 27.12 -18.24
C ALA A 186 -3.92 26.36 -19.19
N GLY A 187 -2.67 26.17 -18.75
CA GLY A 187 -1.65 25.54 -19.57
C GLY A 187 -2.06 24.12 -19.96
N THR A 188 -1.67 23.66 -21.15
CA THR A 188 -1.87 22.26 -21.52
C THR A 188 -1.15 21.35 -20.53
N PRO A 189 -1.75 20.24 -20.06
CA PRO A 189 -1.07 19.29 -19.18
C PRO A 189 0.24 18.79 -19.80
N GLN A 190 1.32 18.78 -19.01
CA GLN A 190 2.65 18.31 -19.42
C GLN A 190 3.11 17.15 -18.54
N TRP A 191 3.74 16.14 -19.15
CA TRP A 191 4.38 15.06 -18.41
C TRP A 191 5.55 15.60 -17.59
N TRP A 192 5.56 15.29 -16.30
CA TRP A 192 6.53 15.84 -15.35
C TRP A 192 7.40 14.74 -14.73
N ALA A 193 6.81 13.60 -14.36
CA ALA A 193 7.55 12.46 -13.86
C ALA A 193 6.97 11.14 -14.35
N SER A 194 7.81 10.11 -14.33
CA SER A 194 7.36 8.73 -14.47
C SER A 194 8.08 7.85 -13.46
N ALA A 195 7.40 6.81 -13.01
CA ALA A 195 7.96 5.79 -12.14
C ALA A 195 7.47 4.43 -12.64
N ARG A 196 8.30 3.40 -12.54
CA ARG A 196 7.86 2.02 -12.73
C ARG A 196 8.31 1.22 -11.53
N ILE A 197 7.35 0.55 -10.89
CA ILE A 197 7.65 -0.34 -9.77
C ILE A 197 7.52 -1.78 -10.24
N ALA A 198 8.50 -2.61 -9.91
CA ALA A 198 8.35 -4.05 -9.98
C ALA A 198 7.44 -4.49 -8.83
N LEU A 199 6.44 -5.30 -9.15
CA LEU A 199 5.55 -5.87 -8.16
C LEU A 199 6.07 -7.16 -7.59
N SER A 200 6.94 -7.89 -8.30
CA SER A 200 7.63 -9.08 -7.80
C SER A 200 8.96 -8.73 -7.12
N ILE A 201 9.54 -9.70 -6.42
CA ILE A 201 10.91 -9.61 -5.91
C ILE A 201 11.80 -10.30 -6.95
N PRO A 202 12.64 -9.57 -7.71
CA PRO A 202 13.60 -10.18 -8.62
C PRO A 202 14.44 -11.27 -7.95
N SER A 203 14.73 -12.35 -8.68
CA SER A 203 15.48 -13.48 -8.13
C SER A 203 16.95 -13.17 -7.89
N ASN A 204 17.54 -12.21 -8.61
CA ASN A 204 18.98 -11.98 -8.72
C ASN A 204 19.37 -10.51 -8.45
N HIS A 205 19.07 -9.97 -7.28
CA HIS A 205 19.33 -8.56 -6.97
C HIS A 205 20.82 -8.21 -6.97
N SER A 206 21.65 -9.14 -6.52
CA SER A 206 23.08 -8.89 -6.31
C SER A 206 23.88 -8.76 -7.62
N THR A 207 23.33 -9.28 -8.72
CA THR A 207 24.02 -9.37 -10.02
C THR A 207 23.33 -8.59 -11.14
N ASP A 208 22.13 -8.05 -10.92
CA ASP A 208 21.41 -7.25 -11.92
C ASP A 208 22.10 -5.89 -12.14
N PRO A 209 22.60 -5.59 -13.36
CA PRO A 209 23.29 -4.34 -13.65
C PRO A 209 22.37 -3.10 -13.60
N THR A 210 21.06 -3.29 -13.52
CA THR A 210 20.07 -2.21 -13.40
C THR A 210 19.64 -1.95 -11.94
N THR A 211 20.10 -2.77 -11.00
CA THR A 211 19.76 -2.66 -9.58
C THR A 211 20.81 -1.83 -8.82
N VAL A 212 20.35 -0.83 -8.06
CA VAL A 212 21.19 -0.06 -7.13
C VAL A 212 21.02 -0.62 -5.71
N ILE A 213 22.12 -1.06 -5.09
CA ILE A 213 22.11 -1.67 -3.75
C ILE A 213 22.28 -0.60 -2.67
N LEU A 214 21.38 -0.58 -1.68
CA LEU A 214 21.32 0.41 -0.60
C LEU A 214 21.27 -0.27 0.78
N GLY A 215 21.67 0.45 1.83
CA GLY A 215 21.57 -0.02 3.22
C GLY A 215 22.72 -0.91 3.71
N VAL A 216 23.69 -1.20 2.84
CA VAL A 216 24.92 -1.95 3.12
C VAL A 216 26.11 -1.08 2.75
N LYS A 217 27.19 -1.08 3.54
CA LYS A 217 28.35 -0.25 3.21
C LYS A 217 29.13 -0.85 2.03
N PRO A 218 29.94 -0.04 1.32
CA PRO A 218 30.83 -0.57 0.30
C PRO A 218 31.70 -1.72 0.85
N ASN A 219 31.78 -2.82 0.09
CA ASN A 219 32.55 -4.05 0.39
C ASN A 219 32.02 -4.92 1.55
N GLU A 220 30.88 -4.60 2.16
CA GLU A 220 30.21 -5.54 3.07
C GLU A 220 29.50 -6.64 2.26
N ALA A 221 29.39 -7.84 2.85
CA ALA A 221 28.73 -8.96 2.21
C ALA A 221 27.24 -8.65 1.99
N LEU A 222 26.78 -8.87 0.76
CA LEU A 222 25.37 -8.70 0.43
C LEU A 222 24.54 -9.86 1.01
N PRO A 223 23.26 -9.62 1.35
CA PRO A 223 22.33 -10.70 1.62
C PRO A 223 22.27 -11.69 0.44
N PRO A 224 22.06 -12.99 0.68
CA PRO A 224 21.92 -13.97 -0.39
C PRO A 224 20.70 -13.63 -1.26
N ASP A 225 20.80 -13.91 -2.55
CA ASP A 225 19.68 -13.73 -3.46
C ASP A 225 18.59 -14.78 -3.16
N PRO A 226 17.30 -14.49 -3.40
CA PRO A 226 16.21 -15.44 -3.15
C PRO A 226 16.42 -16.81 -3.84
N SER A 227 17.11 -16.84 -4.97
CA SER A 227 17.50 -18.06 -5.69
C SER A 227 18.55 -18.91 -4.99
N ASP A 228 19.30 -18.33 -4.04
CA ASP A 228 20.44 -18.98 -3.37
C ASP A 228 20.01 -19.80 -2.15
N HIS A 229 18.72 -19.83 -1.81
CA HIS A 229 18.20 -20.64 -0.72
C HIS A 229 18.15 -22.13 -1.11
N PRO A 230 18.89 -23.02 -0.40
CA PRO A 230 18.92 -24.44 -0.69
C PRO A 230 17.65 -25.10 -0.12
N GLY A 231 16.55 -25.07 -0.87
CA GLY A 231 15.28 -25.69 -0.45
C GLY A 231 14.41 -26.23 -1.57
N HIS A 232 14.75 -26.00 -2.84
CA HIS A 232 13.90 -26.38 -3.99
C HIS A 232 14.36 -27.59 -4.81
N ASN A 233 15.40 -28.33 -4.37
CA ASN A 233 15.88 -29.54 -5.05
C ASN A 233 15.96 -30.78 -4.14
N GLN A 234 14.86 -31.13 -3.46
CA GLN A 234 14.68 -32.47 -2.89
C GLN A 234 13.26 -32.97 -3.14
N ALA A 235 12.96 -33.38 -4.37
CA ALA A 235 11.90 -34.35 -4.68
C ALA A 235 11.97 -34.75 -6.16
N SER A 236 12.96 -35.56 -6.55
CA SER A 236 12.86 -36.50 -7.70
C SER A 236 14.22 -37.15 -7.99
N THR A 237 14.70 -38.03 -7.11
CA THR A 237 15.64 -39.09 -7.48
C THR A 237 15.60 -40.15 -6.38
N GLU A 238 14.58 -40.99 -6.44
CA GLU A 238 14.53 -42.31 -5.80
C GLU A 238 13.34 -43.04 -6.42
N GLU A 239 13.58 -43.77 -7.51
CA GLU A 239 12.88 -44.99 -7.94
C GLU A 239 13.34 -45.37 -9.36
N GLU A 240 14.51 -46.01 -9.48
CA GLU A 240 14.82 -46.98 -10.55
C GLU A 240 16.16 -47.68 -10.23
N GLU A 241 16.15 -48.59 -9.25
CA GLU A 241 17.16 -49.67 -9.19
C GLU A 241 16.58 -50.88 -8.45
N HIS A 242 15.64 -51.55 -9.10
CA HIS A 242 15.37 -52.97 -8.86
C HIS A 242 14.93 -53.62 -10.17
N MET A 243 15.92 -54.00 -10.99
CA MET A 243 15.85 -55.20 -11.82
C MET A 243 17.24 -55.72 -12.13
#